data_AF-A0A1D1ZM75-F1
#
_entry.id   AF-A0A1D1ZM75-F1
#
_cell.length_a   1.000
_cell.length_b   1.000
_cell.length_c   1.000
_cell.angle_alpha   90.00
_cell.angle_beta   90.00
_cell.angle_gamma   90.00
#
_symmetry.space_group_name_H-M   'P 1'
#
loop_
_entity.id
_entity.type
_entity.pdbx_description
1 polymer ?
#
loop_
_entity_poly.entity_id
_entity_poly.type
_entity_poly.pdbx_seq_one_letter_code
_entity_poly.pdbx_strand_id
1 'polypeptide(L)'
;MLFMDFRRHHVGLGAGGARRLRPGRHPAGGDGVWDATDEVPSFLYAMPLGGQRVFLEETCLVAKPALPFQTLKRRLERRCAALGLEIKEVHEEEWSYIPVGGPLPLADQPITAFGAAASLVHPATGYSLARSLREAKGVAAATAAALGSADSQRSVASRVWDALWSQERRKQAAFHIFGMELLCKMGVEPTAQFFTTFFSLPTRQWRGFLGSSLTSLQLLVFAGTTFVLAPLPIKTRLVRHLVQDPAGKYLLRAYTRSSQEGSATEEAPGAATAAPRDSLPAA
;
A
#
# COMPACT_ATOMS: atom_id res chain seq x y z
N MET A 1 -17.22 0.97 -13.95
CA MET A 1 -16.10 1.56 -13.20
C MET A 1 -16.22 3.06 -13.34
N LEU A 2 -16.89 3.73 -12.41
CA LEU A 2 -17.12 5.18 -12.47
C LEU A 2 -15.85 5.90 -11.99
N PHE A 3 -15.11 6.46 -12.93
CA PHE A 3 -14.05 7.42 -12.68
C PHE A 3 -14.70 8.67 -12.07
N MET A 4 -14.48 8.94 -10.78
CA MET A 4 -15.16 10.01 -10.04
C MET A 4 -14.79 11.40 -10.58
N ASP A 5 -15.80 12.23 -10.84
CA ASP A 5 -15.69 13.61 -11.30
C ASP A 5 -15.51 14.57 -10.09
N PHE A 6 -14.33 15.19 -9.97
CA PHE A 6 -13.93 16.05 -8.85
C PHE A 6 -14.30 17.54 -9.03
N ARG A 7 -15.10 17.92 -10.03
CA ARG A 7 -15.34 19.33 -10.41
C ARG A 7 -16.24 20.16 -9.48
N ARG A 8 -16.74 19.63 -8.37
CA ARG A 8 -17.77 20.33 -7.56
C ARG A 8 -17.48 20.36 -6.07
N HIS A 9 -16.50 21.12 -5.59
CA HIS A 9 -16.51 21.62 -4.20
C HIS A 9 -15.91 23.03 -4.10
N HIS A 10 -16.48 23.83 -3.19
CA HIS A 10 -16.54 25.29 -3.19
C HIS A 10 -15.21 26.05 -3.04
N VAL A 11 -15.17 27.24 -3.63
CA VAL A 11 -14.09 28.22 -3.66
C VAL A 11 -13.97 28.94 -2.31
N GLY A 12 -13.38 28.29 -1.31
CA GLY A 12 -13.11 28.87 0.01
C GLY A 12 -11.65 29.34 0.13
N LEU A 13 -11.34 30.53 -0.38
CA LEU A 13 -10.04 31.19 -0.15
C LEU A 13 -10.06 31.88 1.22
N GLY A 14 -9.40 31.28 2.21
CA GLY A 14 -9.11 31.93 3.50
C GLY A 14 -7.71 32.55 3.49
N ALA A 15 -7.64 33.87 3.64
CA ALA A 15 -6.40 34.63 3.79
C ALA A 15 -5.91 34.56 5.25
N GLY A 16 -4.64 34.13 5.43
CA GLY A 16 -3.99 34.03 6.74
C GLY A 16 -3.11 32.77 6.78
N GLY A 17 -1.79 32.96 6.78
CA GLY A 17 -0.84 31.89 7.00
C GLY A 17 0.56 32.44 7.29
N ALA A 18 1.21 31.92 8.32
CA ALA A 18 2.43 32.52 8.85
C ALA A 18 3.70 32.17 8.06
N ARG A 19 4.58 33.17 7.93
CA ARG A 19 5.66 33.28 6.93
C ARG A 19 7.00 32.60 7.26
N ARG A 20 7.14 31.80 8.35
CA ARG A 20 8.44 31.15 8.73
C ARG A 20 8.31 29.89 9.60
N LEU A 21 8.84 28.76 9.16
CA LEU A 21 8.85 27.48 9.91
C LEU A 21 9.72 27.50 11.19
N ARG A 22 9.22 26.99 12.33
CA ARG A 22 10.01 26.71 13.56
C ARG A 22 9.84 25.24 13.99
N PRO A 23 10.91 24.53 14.43
CA PRO A 23 10.79 23.18 15.00
C PRO A 23 9.87 23.17 16.23
N GLY A 24 8.93 22.21 16.29
CA GLY A 24 7.96 22.09 17.40
C GLY A 24 6.89 23.18 17.49
N ARG A 25 6.94 24.22 16.64
CA ARG A 25 5.90 25.23 16.46
C ARG A 25 5.76 25.52 14.98
N HIS A 26 4.96 24.71 14.28
CA HIS A 26 4.63 25.04 12.90
C HIS A 26 3.69 26.24 12.90
N PRO A 27 4.00 27.37 12.23
CA PRO A 27 3.15 28.56 12.20
C PRO A 27 1.79 28.35 11.52
N ALA A 28 1.59 27.17 10.94
CA ALA A 28 0.35 26.73 10.30
C ALA A 28 -0.41 25.67 11.13
N GLY A 29 -0.04 25.45 12.39
CA GLY A 29 -0.87 24.73 13.36
C GLY A 29 -2.01 25.59 13.92
N GLY A 30 -2.48 26.58 13.14
CA GLY A 30 -3.33 27.64 13.65
C GLY A 30 -3.84 28.61 12.58
N ASP A 31 -4.30 28.09 11.44
CA ASP A 31 -5.09 28.86 10.46
C ASP A 31 -6.49 28.26 10.29
N GLY A 32 -7.14 27.93 11.41
CA GLY A 32 -8.60 27.77 11.48
C GLY A 32 -9.21 26.45 10.99
N VAL A 33 -8.46 25.52 10.41
CA VAL A 33 -8.83 24.08 10.34
C VAL A 33 -7.56 23.23 10.29
N TRP A 34 -6.74 23.27 11.35
CA TRP A 34 -5.65 22.32 11.61
C TRP A 34 -5.50 22.18 13.13
N ASP A 35 -6.54 21.63 13.76
CA ASP A 35 -6.58 21.06 15.11
C ASP A 35 -7.82 20.15 15.28
N ALA A 36 -8.44 19.73 14.17
CA ALA A 36 -9.20 18.50 14.23
C ALA A 36 -8.15 17.41 14.35
N THR A 37 -8.17 16.67 15.44
CA THR A 37 -7.35 15.46 15.66
C THR A 37 -7.44 14.42 14.53
N ASP A 38 -8.28 14.69 13.53
CA ASP A 38 -8.76 13.80 12.48
C ASP A 38 -8.36 14.25 11.05
N GLU A 39 -7.57 15.31 10.85
CA GLU A 39 -7.15 15.71 9.48
C GLU A 39 -5.99 14.85 8.93
N VAL A 40 -6.11 14.44 7.66
CA VAL A 40 -5.11 13.59 6.98
C VAL A 40 -3.79 14.35 6.77
N PRO A 41 -2.65 13.82 7.28
CA PRO A 41 -1.33 14.41 7.07
C PRO A 41 -0.91 14.44 5.60
N SER A 42 -0.27 15.54 5.18
CA SER A 42 0.43 15.64 3.89
C SER A 42 1.87 16.12 4.06
N PHE A 43 2.67 15.88 3.04
CA PHE A 43 4.08 16.25 2.97
C PHE A 43 4.44 16.66 1.53
N LEU A 44 5.61 17.28 1.38
CA LEU A 44 6.12 17.80 0.13
C LEU A 44 7.25 16.92 -0.42
N TYR A 45 7.11 16.43 -1.65
CA TYR A 45 8.24 16.06 -2.47
C TYR A 45 8.82 17.29 -3.15
N ALA A 46 10.13 17.46 -3.06
CA ALA A 46 10.87 18.52 -3.73
C ALA A 46 12.09 17.90 -4.43
N MET A 47 12.10 17.94 -5.77
CA MET A 47 13.16 17.35 -6.58
C MET A 47 13.78 18.43 -7.48
N PRO A 48 15.06 18.81 -7.26
CA PRO A 48 15.75 19.74 -8.13
C PRO A 48 15.92 19.17 -9.55
N LEU A 49 15.57 19.94 -10.57
CA LEU A 49 15.71 19.57 -11.99
C LEU A 49 16.88 20.30 -12.68
N GLY A 50 17.61 21.13 -11.93
CA GLY A 50 18.68 21.98 -12.45
C GLY A 50 18.18 23.25 -13.14
N GLY A 51 19.06 24.24 -13.28
CA GLY A 51 18.73 25.52 -13.92
C GLY A 51 17.65 26.32 -13.20
N GLN A 52 17.66 26.33 -11.86
CA GLN A 52 16.62 26.95 -11.00
C GLN A 52 15.21 26.34 -11.16
N ARG A 53 15.10 25.15 -11.76
CA ARG A 53 13.84 24.41 -11.85
C ARG A 53 13.77 23.37 -10.74
N VAL A 54 12.58 23.22 -10.17
CA VAL A 54 12.28 22.25 -9.11
C VAL A 54 10.89 21.66 -9.37
N PHE A 55 10.78 20.34 -9.20
CA PHE A 55 9.49 19.66 -9.12
C PHE A 55 9.01 19.71 -7.67
N LEU A 56 7.79 20.18 -7.45
CA LEU A 56 7.16 20.29 -6.14
C LEU A 56 5.80 19.58 -6.16
N GLU A 57 5.63 18.59 -5.30
CA GLU A 57 4.38 17.82 -5.18
C GLU A 57 3.97 17.74 -3.70
N GLU A 58 2.84 18.32 -3.35
CA GLU A 58 2.20 18.06 -2.06
C GLU A 58 1.34 16.80 -2.18
N THR A 59 1.57 15.83 -1.30
CA THR A 59 0.87 14.55 -1.32
C THR A 59 0.60 14.05 0.10
N CYS A 60 -0.29 13.07 0.27
CA CYS A 60 -0.48 12.37 1.53
C CYS A 60 0.07 10.95 1.43
N LEU A 61 0.46 10.38 2.56
CA LEU A 61 0.98 9.02 2.60
C LEU A 61 -0.08 8.00 2.16
N VAL A 62 -1.24 8.07 2.80
CA VAL A 62 -2.43 7.30 2.46
C VAL A 62 -3.66 7.99 3.06
N ALA A 63 -4.78 7.93 2.35
CA ALA A 63 -6.04 8.52 2.78
C ALA A 63 -7.23 7.67 2.30
N LYS A 64 -8.27 7.60 3.13
CA LYS A 64 -9.53 6.94 2.81
C LYS A 64 -10.71 7.74 3.40
N PRO A 65 -11.47 8.50 2.59
CA PRO A 65 -11.35 8.66 1.13
C PRO A 65 -10.08 9.41 0.70
N ALA A 66 -9.78 9.39 -0.61
CA ALA A 66 -8.64 10.11 -1.18
C ALA A 66 -8.75 11.63 -0.91
N LEU A 67 -7.61 12.28 -0.64
CA LEU A 67 -7.60 13.73 -0.48
C LEU A 67 -7.93 14.44 -1.81
N PRO A 68 -8.83 15.44 -1.81
CA PRO A 68 -9.09 16.21 -3.01
C PRO A 68 -7.84 16.94 -3.51
N PHE A 69 -7.60 16.94 -4.82
CA PHE A 69 -6.47 17.64 -5.44
C PHE A 69 -6.39 19.11 -5.03
N GLN A 70 -7.52 19.81 -4.98
CA GLN A 70 -7.57 21.20 -4.55
C GLN A 70 -7.07 21.41 -3.11
N THR A 71 -7.28 20.44 -2.22
CA THR A 71 -6.73 20.49 -0.85
C THR A 71 -5.22 20.40 -0.88
N LEU A 72 -4.65 19.48 -1.66
CA LEU A 72 -3.21 19.35 -1.83
C LEU A 72 -2.60 20.59 -2.49
N LYS A 73 -3.22 21.13 -3.54
CA LYS A 73 -2.80 22.38 -4.20
C LYS A 73 -2.73 23.57 -3.24
N ARG A 74 -3.79 23.80 -2.44
CA ARG A 74 -3.78 24.86 -1.42
C ARG A 74 -2.67 24.66 -0.39
N ARG A 75 -2.42 23.42 0.03
CA ARG A 75 -1.34 23.09 0.97
C ARG A 75 0.03 23.33 0.35
N LEU A 76 0.23 22.98 -0.93
CA LEU A 76 1.43 23.25 -1.70
C LEU A 76 1.73 24.76 -1.77
N GLU A 77 0.75 25.56 -2.22
CA GLU A 77 0.88 27.02 -2.34
C GLU A 77 1.24 27.67 -1.00
N ARG A 78 0.56 27.27 0.07
CA ARG A 78 0.85 27.73 1.44
C ARG A 78 2.26 27.35 1.87
N ARG A 79 2.70 26.12 1.58
CA ARG A 79 4.04 25.65 1.93
C ARG A 79 5.11 26.40 1.16
N CYS A 80 4.93 26.64 -0.14
CA CYS A 80 5.82 27.46 -0.96
C CYS A 80 5.95 28.88 -0.37
N ALA A 81 4.85 29.51 -0.01
CA ALA A 81 4.86 30.82 0.63
C ALA A 81 5.58 30.82 1.98
N ALA A 82 5.36 29.80 2.82
CA ALA A 82 6.02 29.65 4.12
C ALA A 82 7.53 29.37 4.01
N LEU A 83 7.97 28.74 2.91
CA LEU A 83 9.37 28.52 2.57
C LEU A 83 10.02 29.73 1.88
N GLY A 84 9.25 30.78 1.56
CA GLY A 84 9.74 31.95 0.83
C GLY A 84 10.10 31.64 -0.63
N LEU A 85 9.48 30.62 -1.23
CA LEU A 85 9.69 30.27 -2.64
C LEU A 85 8.94 31.25 -3.54
N GLU A 86 9.67 31.92 -4.42
CA GLU A 86 9.12 32.76 -5.49
C GLU A 86 9.01 31.92 -6.77
N ILE A 87 7.80 31.51 -7.12
CA ILE A 87 7.55 30.74 -8.35
C ILE A 87 7.46 31.70 -9.52
N LYS A 88 8.48 31.69 -10.40
CA LYS A 88 8.55 32.56 -11.59
C LYS A 88 7.71 32.04 -12.75
N GLU A 89 7.67 30.72 -12.92
CA GLU A 89 6.98 30.05 -14.01
C GLU A 89 6.55 28.65 -13.54
N VAL A 90 5.36 28.21 -13.95
CA VAL A 90 4.91 26.82 -13.80
C VAL A 90 4.97 26.18 -15.19
N HIS A 91 5.91 25.27 -15.39
CA HIS A 91 6.06 24.59 -16.69
C HIS A 91 4.97 23.54 -16.92
N GLU A 92 4.66 22.74 -15.88
CA GLU A 92 3.70 21.65 -15.94
C GLU A 92 2.96 21.51 -14.60
N GLU A 93 1.70 21.06 -14.65
CA GLU A 93 0.89 20.68 -13.48
C GLU A 93 0.32 19.27 -13.72
N GLU A 94 0.65 18.32 -12.85
CA GLU A 94 0.18 16.94 -12.92
C GLU A 94 -0.71 16.60 -11.72
N TRP A 95 -1.70 15.74 -11.98
CA TRP A 95 -2.58 15.20 -10.95
C TRP A 95 -2.30 13.71 -10.82
N SER A 96 -1.75 13.30 -9.69
CA SER A 96 -1.41 11.90 -9.44
C SER A 96 -2.39 11.26 -8.47
N TYR A 97 -2.87 10.07 -8.84
CA TYR A 97 -3.64 9.20 -7.96
C TYR A 97 -3.05 7.79 -8.01
N ILE A 98 -2.58 7.32 -6.86
CA ILE A 98 -1.96 6.00 -6.71
C ILE A 98 -2.90 5.14 -5.87
N PRO A 99 -3.62 4.17 -6.48
CA PRO A 99 -4.35 3.18 -5.73
C PRO A 99 -3.36 2.34 -4.91
N VAL A 100 -3.38 2.53 -3.59
CA VAL A 100 -2.61 1.72 -2.65
C VAL A 100 -3.52 0.74 -1.93
N GLY A 101 -3.02 -0.47 -1.69
CA GLY A 101 -3.82 -1.55 -1.13
C GLY A 101 -4.87 -2.07 -2.11
N GLY A 102 -5.98 -2.59 -1.57
CA GLY A 102 -7.02 -3.27 -2.33
C GLY A 102 -6.88 -4.80 -2.32
N PRO A 103 -7.88 -5.53 -2.83
CA PRO A 103 -7.83 -6.98 -2.90
C PRO A 103 -6.70 -7.43 -3.83
N LEU A 104 -6.08 -8.56 -3.50
CA LEU A 104 -5.19 -9.24 -4.44
C LEU A 104 -6.01 -9.77 -5.63
N PRO A 105 -5.40 -9.93 -6.82
CA PRO A 105 -6.06 -10.52 -7.97
C PRO A 105 -6.68 -11.87 -7.64
N LEU A 106 -7.86 -12.14 -8.18
CA LEU A 106 -8.51 -13.45 -8.06
C LEU A 106 -7.68 -14.46 -8.84
N ALA A 107 -7.27 -15.55 -8.19
CA ALA A 107 -6.46 -16.58 -8.83
C ALA A 107 -7.24 -17.35 -9.92
N ASP A 108 -8.56 -17.45 -9.76
CA ASP A 108 -9.45 -18.24 -10.60
C ASP A 108 -10.06 -17.45 -11.78
N GLN A 109 -9.22 -16.69 -12.49
CA GLN A 109 -9.63 -15.90 -13.66
C GLN A 109 -8.73 -16.22 -14.87
N PRO A 110 -9.26 -16.20 -16.11
CA PRO A 110 -8.50 -16.59 -17.30
C PRO A 110 -7.49 -15.52 -17.78
N ILE A 111 -7.43 -14.37 -17.10
CA ILE A 111 -6.62 -13.21 -17.48
C ILE A 111 -5.57 -12.96 -16.39
N THR A 112 -4.34 -12.70 -16.83
CA THR A 112 -3.25 -12.29 -15.95
C THR A 112 -3.01 -10.80 -16.08
N ALA A 113 -2.38 -10.19 -15.07
CA ALA A 113 -1.93 -8.80 -15.14
C ALA A 113 -0.53 -8.69 -14.52
N PHE A 114 0.07 -7.51 -14.67
CA PHE A 114 1.39 -7.23 -14.14
C PHE A 114 1.49 -5.78 -13.64
N GLY A 115 2.49 -5.49 -12.80
CA GLY A 115 2.71 -4.14 -12.27
C GLY A 115 1.58 -3.68 -11.34
N ALA A 116 1.18 -2.40 -11.46
CA ALA A 116 0.11 -1.84 -10.64
C ALA A 116 -1.23 -2.56 -10.84
N ALA A 117 -1.53 -3.03 -12.05
CA ALA A 117 -2.76 -3.79 -12.35
C ALA A 117 -2.80 -5.16 -11.65
N ALA A 118 -1.65 -5.66 -11.18
CA ALA A 118 -1.54 -6.87 -10.38
C ALA A 118 -1.31 -6.59 -8.89
N SER A 119 -1.63 -5.40 -8.40
CA SER A 119 -1.47 -4.99 -6.98
C SER A 119 -0.01 -4.98 -6.49
N LEU A 120 0.97 -4.72 -7.38
CA LEU A 120 2.39 -4.59 -6.99
C LEU A 120 2.75 -3.22 -6.41
N VAL A 121 1.80 -2.30 -6.31
CA VAL A 121 1.96 -1.04 -5.58
C VAL A 121 2.15 -1.34 -4.10
N HIS A 122 3.21 -0.80 -3.49
CA HIS A 122 3.48 -0.96 -2.07
C HIS A 122 2.40 -0.22 -1.24
N PRO A 123 1.60 -0.92 -0.41
CA PRO A 123 0.47 -0.30 0.28
C PRO A 123 0.82 0.91 1.16
N ALA A 124 1.99 0.91 1.81
CA ALA A 124 2.38 2.01 2.70
C ALA A 124 3.15 3.17 2.03
N THR A 125 3.59 3.05 0.76
CA THR A 125 4.47 4.05 0.13
C THR A 125 4.03 4.47 -1.27
N GLY A 126 3.16 3.72 -1.94
CA GLY A 126 2.81 3.95 -3.33
C GLY A 126 3.86 3.50 -4.35
N TYR A 127 5.01 2.99 -3.92
CA TYR A 127 6.07 2.58 -4.85
C TYR A 127 5.76 1.25 -5.54
N SER A 128 5.92 1.21 -6.86
CA SER A 128 5.64 0.01 -7.67
C SER A 128 6.76 -0.37 -8.63
N LEU A 129 7.52 0.61 -9.14
CA LEU A 129 8.48 0.42 -10.23
C LEU A 129 9.59 -0.59 -9.89
N ALA A 130 10.32 -0.35 -8.79
CA ALA A 130 11.43 -1.21 -8.40
C ALA A 130 10.99 -2.65 -8.11
N ARG A 131 9.82 -2.83 -7.50
CA ARG A 131 9.23 -4.15 -7.27
C ARG A 131 8.86 -4.81 -8.59
N SER A 132 8.16 -4.10 -9.47
CA SER A 132 7.75 -4.61 -10.78
C SER A 132 8.96 -5.09 -11.58
N LEU A 133 10.04 -4.30 -11.65
CA LEU A 133 11.27 -4.71 -12.36
C LEU A 133 11.89 -6.00 -11.80
N ARG A 134 11.89 -6.20 -10.46
CA ARG A 134 12.41 -7.43 -9.86
C ARG A 134 11.53 -8.64 -10.14
N GLU A 135 10.21 -8.49 -10.11
CA GLU A 135 9.27 -9.61 -10.35
C GLU A 135 9.18 -9.98 -11.85
N ALA A 136 9.52 -9.06 -12.76
CA ALA A 136 9.33 -9.23 -14.20
C ALA A 136 9.95 -10.52 -14.76
N LYS A 137 11.18 -10.84 -14.35
CA LYS A 137 11.88 -12.05 -14.83
C LYS A 137 11.18 -13.33 -14.39
N GLY A 138 10.77 -13.40 -13.12
CA GLY A 138 10.09 -14.57 -12.56
C GLY A 138 8.73 -14.81 -13.24
N VAL A 139 7.96 -13.74 -13.41
CA VAL A 139 6.66 -13.80 -14.10
C VAL A 139 6.84 -14.18 -15.57
N ALA A 140 7.79 -13.57 -16.29
CA ALA A 140 8.03 -13.91 -17.69
C ALA A 140 8.41 -15.38 -17.89
N ALA A 141 9.26 -15.93 -17.01
CA ALA A 141 9.63 -17.35 -17.04
C ALA A 141 8.42 -18.27 -16.77
N ALA A 142 7.60 -17.93 -15.77
CA ALA A 142 6.38 -18.69 -15.47
C ALA A 142 5.37 -18.65 -16.62
N THR A 143 5.19 -17.48 -17.25
CA THR A 143 4.35 -17.30 -18.43
C THR A 143 4.86 -18.14 -19.61
N ALA A 144 6.16 -18.10 -19.90
CA ALA A 144 6.74 -18.88 -21.00
C ALA A 144 6.57 -20.39 -20.78
N ALA A 145 6.81 -20.88 -19.54
CA ALA A 145 6.61 -22.28 -19.20
C ALA A 145 5.13 -22.71 -19.30
N ALA A 146 4.21 -21.86 -18.86
CA ALA A 146 2.78 -22.15 -18.91
C ALA A 146 2.21 -22.10 -20.33
N LEU A 147 2.74 -21.25 -21.23
CA LEU A 147 2.35 -21.25 -22.64
C LEU A 147 2.86 -22.48 -23.41
N GLY A 148 3.88 -23.16 -22.90
CA GLY A 148 4.41 -24.39 -23.48
C GLY A 148 3.60 -25.65 -23.17
N SER A 149 2.57 -25.58 -22.32
CA SER A 149 1.73 -26.72 -21.97
C SER A 149 0.40 -26.73 -22.73
N ALA A 150 -0.20 -27.91 -22.89
CA ALA A 150 -1.55 -28.07 -23.46
C ALA A 150 -2.66 -27.78 -22.41
N ASP A 151 -2.37 -26.95 -21.41
CA ASP A 151 -3.27 -26.65 -20.31
C ASP A 151 -4.38 -25.67 -20.73
N SER A 152 -5.49 -25.67 -19.98
CA SER A 152 -6.55 -24.67 -20.18
C SER A 152 -6.04 -23.25 -19.89
N GLN A 153 -6.63 -22.24 -20.53
CA GLN A 153 -6.30 -20.82 -20.29
C GLN A 153 -6.33 -20.44 -18.80
N ARG A 154 -7.28 -21.00 -18.05
CA ARG A 154 -7.42 -20.77 -16.61
C ARG A 154 -6.27 -21.39 -15.81
N SER A 155 -5.84 -22.60 -16.16
CA SER A 155 -4.68 -23.26 -15.54
C SER A 155 -3.39 -22.48 -15.82
N VAL A 156 -3.20 -22.03 -17.07
CA VAL A 156 -2.09 -21.15 -17.47
C VAL A 156 -2.08 -19.87 -16.64
N ALA A 157 -3.23 -19.18 -16.55
CA ALA A 157 -3.35 -17.95 -15.77
C ALA A 157 -3.08 -18.17 -14.27
N SER A 158 -3.57 -19.27 -13.67
CA SER A 158 -3.30 -19.60 -12.27
C SER A 158 -1.80 -19.74 -12.00
N ARG A 159 -1.05 -20.43 -12.88
CA ARG A 159 0.41 -20.59 -12.70
C ARG A 159 1.16 -19.25 -12.70
N VAL A 160 0.76 -18.33 -13.58
CA VAL A 160 1.32 -16.97 -13.60
C VAL A 160 0.95 -16.21 -12.32
N TRP A 161 -0.30 -16.33 -11.86
CA TRP A 161 -0.73 -15.72 -10.61
C TRP A 161 0.00 -16.28 -9.38
N ASP A 162 0.25 -17.59 -9.33
CA ASP A 162 0.96 -18.22 -8.22
C ASP A 162 2.45 -17.89 -8.21
N ALA A 163 3.05 -17.70 -9.40
CA ALA A 163 4.42 -17.18 -9.51
C ALA A 163 4.54 -15.74 -8.96
N LEU A 164 3.56 -14.88 -9.23
CA LEU A 164 3.58 -13.48 -8.77
C LEU A 164 3.11 -13.32 -7.32
N TRP A 165 2.07 -14.05 -6.94
CA TRP A 165 1.40 -14.00 -5.64
C TRP A 165 1.49 -15.35 -4.94
N SER A 166 2.71 -15.82 -4.71
CA SER A 166 2.97 -16.98 -3.86
C SER A 166 2.43 -16.76 -2.44
N GLN A 167 2.25 -17.83 -1.67
CA GLN A 167 1.78 -17.73 -0.28
C GLN A 167 2.61 -16.75 0.56
N GLU A 168 3.93 -16.75 0.36
CA GLU A 168 4.84 -15.82 1.00
C GLU A 168 4.56 -14.36 0.61
N ARG A 169 4.34 -14.07 -0.68
CA ARG A 169 3.97 -12.73 -1.15
C ARG A 169 2.61 -12.29 -0.63
N ARG A 170 1.65 -13.21 -0.49
CA ARG A 170 0.33 -12.93 0.09
C ARG A 170 0.42 -12.55 1.57
N LYS A 171 1.27 -13.24 2.36
CA LYS A 171 1.56 -12.86 3.76
C LYS A 171 2.21 -11.48 3.86
N GLN A 172 3.18 -11.20 3.00
CA GLN A 172 3.81 -9.89 2.92
C GLN A 172 2.77 -8.81 2.58
N ALA A 173 1.93 -9.03 1.56
CA ALA A 173 0.87 -8.08 1.20
C ALA A 173 -0.11 -7.82 2.36
N ALA A 174 -0.54 -8.86 3.05
CA ALA A 174 -1.41 -8.72 4.22
C ALA A 174 -0.78 -7.86 5.32
N PHE A 175 0.52 -8.03 5.57
CA PHE A 175 1.26 -7.19 6.51
C PHE A 175 1.32 -5.72 6.08
N HIS A 176 1.64 -5.45 4.81
CA HIS A 176 1.70 -4.07 4.33
C HIS A 176 0.31 -3.40 4.30
N ILE A 177 -0.75 -4.14 3.97
CA ILE A 177 -2.14 -3.67 4.03
C ILE A 177 -2.51 -3.33 5.48
N PHE A 178 -2.14 -4.16 6.45
CA PHE A 178 -2.34 -3.86 7.87
C PHE A 178 -1.67 -2.54 8.27
N GLY A 179 -0.41 -2.34 7.90
CA GLY A 179 0.32 -1.09 8.15
C GLY A 179 -0.30 0.13 7.46
N MET A 180 -0.75 -0.03 6.21
CA MET A 180 -1.46 1.02 5.46
C MET A 180 -2.77 1.43 6.16
N GLU A 181 -3.62 0.48 6.53
CA GLU A 181 -4.89 0.76 7.23
C GLU A 181 -4.65 1.39 8.62
N LEU A 182 -3.51 1.12 9.26
CA LEU A 182 -3.11 1.82 10.49
C LEU A 182 -2.76 3.28 10.19
N LEU A 183 -1.95 3.52 9.16
CA LEU A 183 -1.51 4.87 8.74
C LEU A 183 -2.70 5.75 8.34
N CYS A 184 -3.73 5.18 7.69
CA CYS A 184 -4.99 5.88 7.37
C CYS A 184 -5.69 6.51 8.57
N LYS A 185 -5.44 6.01 9.79
CA LYS A 185 -6.11 6.42 11.03
C LYS A 185 -5.26 7.34 11.89
N MET A 186 -4.08 7.73 11.44
CA MET A 186 -3.17 8.56 12.20
C MET A 186 -3.20 10.00 11.68
N GLY A 187 -3.49 10.94 12.59
CA GLY A 187 -3.25 12.37 12.36
C GLY A 187 -1.76 12.70 12.37
N VAL A 188 -1.42 13.99 12.35
CA VAL A 188 -0.03 14.46 12.17
C VAL A 188 0.89 13.99 13.29
N GLU A 189 0.53 14.22 14.54
CA GLU A 189 1.40 13.92 15.68
C GLU A 189 1.69 12.40 15.80
N PRO A 190 0.69 11.50 15.78
CA PRO A 190 0.97 10.06 15.77
C PRO A 190 1.76 9.61 14.54
N THR A 191 1.52 10.20 13.37
CA THR A 191 2.27 9.88 12.15
C THR A 191 3.75 10.27 12.29
N ALA A 192 4.04 11.45 12.82
CA ALA A 192 5.41 11.90 13.08
C ALA A 192 6.14 10.99 14.08
N GLN A 193 5.47 10.60 15.18
CA GLN A 193 6.00 9.66 16.17
C GLN A 193 6.26 8.27 15.56
N PHE A 194 5.34 7.79 14.72
CA PHE A 194 5.51 6.54 13.99
C PHE A 194 6.73 6.58 13.07
N PHE A 195 6.89 7.62 12.25
CA PHE A 195 8.05 7.76 11.36
C PHE A 195 9.36 7.90 12.12
N THR A 196 9.36 8.63 13.23
CA THR A 196 10.54 8.74 14.11
C THR A 196 10.95 7.35 14.61
N THR A 197 9.99 6.55 15.05
CA THR A 197 10.23 5.16 15.48
C THR A 197 10.72 4.30 14.30
N PHE A 198 10.03 4.37 13.16
CA PHE A 198 10.31 3.59 11.95
C PHE A 198 11.74 3.82 11.44
N PHE A 199 12.19 5.08 11.37
CA PHE A 199 13.54 5.41 10.91
C PHE A 199 14.62 5.19 11.97
N SER A 200 14.24 4.97 13.24
CA SER A 200 15.16 4.54 14.31
C SER A 200 15.45 3.03 14.28
N LEU A 201 14.72 2.27 13.46
CA LEU A 201 14.99 0.84 13.27
C LEU A 201 16.34 0.61 12.57
N PRO A 202 16.94 -0.58 12.73
CA PRO A 202 18.14 -0.94 11.98
C PRO A 202 17.93 -0.74 10.47
N THR A 203 18.93 -0.19 9.79
CA THR A 203 18.85 0.19 8.38
C THR A 203 18.34 -0.91 7.46
N ARG A 204 18.74 -2.16 7.74
CA ARG A 204 18.29 -3.34 6.99
C ARG A 204 16.78 -3.55 7.07
N GLN A 205 16.17 -3.26 8.21
CA GLN A 205 14.75 -3.49 8.46
C GLN A 205 13.90 -2.47 7.70
N TRP A 206 14.09 -1.16 7.95
CA TRP A 206 13.26 -0.15 7.30
C TRP A 206 13.50 -0.08 5.77
N ARG A 207 14.75 -0.25 5.29
CA ARG A 207 15.00 -0.35 3.84
C ARG A 207 14.35 -1.58 3.23
N GLY A 208 14.41 -2.71 3.94
CA GLY A 208 13.79 -3.94 3.48
C GLY A 208 12.26 -3.83 3.41
N PHE A 209 11.66 -3.16 4.39
CA PHE A 209 10.22 -2.87 4.41
C PHE A 209 9.84 -2.03 3.18
N LEU A 210 10.45 -0.84 3.01
CA LEU A 210 10.18 0.05 1.86
C LEU A 210 10.46 -0.62 0.51
N GLY A 211 11.44 -1.53 0.48
CA GLY A 211 11.82 -2.28 -0.71
C GLY A 211 10.96 -3.53 -0.98
N SER A 212 10.01 -3.90 -0.12
CA SER A 212 9.29 -5.20 -0.19
C SER A 212 10.24 -6.41 -0.31
N SER A 213 11.40 -6.35 0.37
CA SER A 213 12.41 -7.42 0.33
C SER A 213 12.49 -8.23 1.61
N LEU A 214 11.77 -7.83 2.67
CA LEU A 214 11.66 -8.64 3.89
C LEU A 214 10.73 -9.83 3.67
N THR A 215 11.12 -10.98 4.21
CA THR A 215 10.23 -12.14 4.34
C THR A 215 9.12 -11.87 5.35
N SER A 216 8.05 -12.65 5.32
CA SER A 216 6.94 -12.59 6.28
C SER A 216 7.42 -12.74 7.72
N LEU A 217 8.38 -13.63 7.98
CA LEU A 217 9.02 -13.77 9.29
C LEU A 217 9.83 -12.52 9.67
N GLN A 218 10.59 -11.95 8.73
CA GLN A 218 11.32 -10.71 8.97
C GLN A 218 10.38 -9.52 9.21
N LEU A 219 9.19 -9.51 8.61
CA LEU A 219 8.14 -8.53 8.88
C LEU A 219 7.57 -8.66 10.30
N LEU A 220 7.44 -9.88 10.83
CA LEU A 220 7.09 -10.09 12.24
C LEU A 220 8.18 -9.57 13.19
N VAL A 221 9.46 -9.82 12.87
CA VAL A 221 10.60 -9.27 13.62
C VAL A 221 10.61 -7.73 13.55
N PHE A 222 10.36 -7.17 12.37
CA PHE A 222 10.20 -5.73 12.16
C PHE A 222 9.06 -5.18 13.03
N ALA A 223 7.90 -5.85 13.08
CA ALA A 223 6.77 -5.45 13.91
C ALA A 223 7.13 -5.47 15.40
N GLY A 224 7.78 -6.54 15.86
CA GLY A 224 8.22 -6.67 17.25
C GLY A 224 9.22 -5.58 17.64
N THR A 225 10.21 -5.30 16.77
CA THR A 225 11.22 -4.26 17.01
C THR A 225 10.57 -2.87 17.03
N THR A 226 9.67 -2.60 16.07
CA THR A 226 8.88 -1.36 16.02
C THR A 226 8.06 -1.21 17.30
N PHE A 227 7.40 -2.28 17.75
CA PHE A 227 6.60 -2.25 18.96
C PHE A 227 7.45 -1.97 20.20
N VAL A 228 8.63 -2.58 20.35
CA VAL A 228 9.51 -2.34 21.50
C VAL A 228 9.93 -0.86 21.58
N LEU A 229 10.36 -0.28 20.46
CA LEU A 229 10.87 1.09 20.37
C LEU A 229 9.78 2.16 20.39
N ALA A 230 8.56 1.83 19.96
CA ALA A 230 7.48 2.79 19.84
C ALA A 230 7.08 3.42 21.19
N PRO A 231 6.73 4.71 21.22
CA PRO A 231 6.17 5.34 22.40
C PRO A 231 4.78 4.75 22.70
N LEU A 232 4.33 4.89 23.96
CA LEU A 232 3.07 4.30 24.44
C LEU A 232 1.84 4.65 23.56
N PRO A 233 1.67 5.89 23.06
CA PRO A 233 0.55 6.22 22.18
C PRO A 233 0.53 5.41 20.87
N ILE A 234 1.69 5.03 20.34
CA ILE A 234 1.80 4.21 19.12
C ILE A 234 1.58 2.74 19.43
N LYS A 235 2.10 2.24 20.57
CA LYS A 235 1.84 0.88 21.06
C LYS A 235 0.34 0.62 21.22
N THR A 236 -0.38 1.53 21.87
CA THR A 236 -1.83 1.41 22.08
C THR A 236 -2.59 1.38 20.76
N ARG A 237 -2.19 2.19 19.76
CA ARG A 237 -2.80 2.18 18.42
C ARG A 237 -2.53 0.88 17.68
N LEU A 238 -1.31 0.36 17.74
CA LEU A 238 -0.94 -0.93 17.12
C LEU A 238 -1.79 -2.08 17.69
N VAL A 239 -1.88 -2.19 19.02
CA VAL A 239 -2.69 -3.24 19.68
C VAL A 239 -4.17 -3.09 19.34
N ARG A 240 -4.70 -1.87 19.42
CA ARG A 240 -6.09 -1.58 19.07
C ARG A 240 -6.39 -1.97 17.62
N HIS A 241 -5.51 -1.60 16.70
CA HIS A 241 -5.66 -1.91 15.27
C HIS A 241 -5.57 -3.42 15.01
N LEU A 242 -4.67 -4.13 15.68
CA LEU A 242 -4.57 -5.59 15.57
C LEU A 242 -5.85 -6.32 16.04
N VAL A 243 -6.47 -5.85 17.12
CA VAL A 243 -7.62 -6.53 17.73
C VAL A 243 -8.95 -6.11 17.10
N GLN A 244 -9.13 -4.81 16.84
CA GLN A 244 -10.43 -4.23 16.50
C GLN A 244 -10.62 -4.01 15.00
N ASP A 245 -9.55 -3.85 14.23
CA ASP A 245 -9.66 -3.57 12.80
C ASP A 245 -9.80 -4.84 11.95
N PRO A 246 -10.63 -4.84 10.88
CA PRO A 246 -10.68 -5.93 9.93
C PRO A 246 -9.33 -6.32 9.33
N ALA A 247 -8.40 -5.38 9.14
CA ALA A 247 -7.06 -5.65 8.65
C ALA A 247 -6.24 -6.51 9.63
N GLY A 248 -6.49 -6.41 10.95
CA GLY A 248 -5.89 -7.28 11.95
C GLY A 248 -6.34 -8.74 11.78
N LYS A 249 -7.64 -8.97 11.59
CA LYS A 249 -8.19 -10.31 11.27
C LYS A 249 -7.66 -10.84 9.93
N TYR A 250 -7.56 -9.99 8.92
CA TYR A 250 -7.00 -10.34 7.62
C TYR A 250 -5.53 -10.77 7.72
N LEU A 251 -4.72 -10.01 8.47
CA LEU A 251 -3.33 -10.32 8.75
C LEU A 251 -3.19 -11.69 9.43
N LEU A 252 -3.92 -11.91 10.53
CA LEU A 252 -3.87 -13.17 11.27
C LEU A 252 -4.23 -14.36 10.38
N ARG A 253 -5.32 -14.26 9.59
CA ARG A 253 -5.72 -15.31 8.64
C ARG A 253 -4.62 -15.61 7.62
N ALA A 254 -3.96 -14.59 7.07
CA ALA A 254 -2.89 -14.80 6.09
C ALA A 254 -1.69 -15.55 6.69
N TYR A 255 -1.38 -15.30 7.96
CA TYR A 255 -0.25 -15.94 8.64
C TYR A 255 -0.59 -17.34 9.19
N THR A 256 -1.86 -17.65 9.49
CA THR A 256 -2.28 -18.95 10.03
C THR A 256 -2.72 -19.96 8.96
N ARG A 257 -3.23 -19.52 7.81
CA ARG A 257 -3.78 -20.42 6.76
C ARG A 257 -2.76 -21.43 6.22
N SER A 258 -1.47 -21.08 6.23
CA SER A 258 -0.40 -22.02 5.83
C SER A 258 -0.18 -23.18 6.80
N SER A 259 -0.62 -23.07 8.06
CA SER A 259 -0.47 -24.15 9.03
C SER A 259 -1.52 -25.27 8.86
N GLN A 260 -2.61 -25.02 8.11
CA GLN A 260 -3.67 -26.00 7.88
C GLN A 260 -3.52 -26.75 6.55
N GLU A 261 -2.89 -26.16 5.53
CA GLU A 261 -2.61 -26.85 4.26
C GLU A 261 -1.44 -27.85 4.39
N GLY A 262 -0.56 -27.68 5.39
CA GLY A 262 0.54 -28.60 5.68
C GLY A 262 0.18 -29.81 6.57
N SER A 263 -1.05 -29.87 7.12
CA SER A 263 -1.51 -30.98 7.95
C SER A 263 -2.61 -31.83 7.29
N ALA A 264 -2.97 -31.53 6.04
CA ALA A 264 -4.08 -32.17 5.32
C ALA A 264 -3.61 -33.01 4.12
N THR A 265 -2.32 -33.39 4.06
CA THR A 265 -1.75 -34.23 2.99
C THR A 265 -1.28 -35.62 3.44
N GLU A 266 -1.67 -36.06 4.64
CA GLU A 266 -1.53 -37.46 5.11
C GLU A 266 -2.87 -37.99 5.59
N GLU A 267 -3.81 -38.20 4.67
CA GLU A 267 -4.87 -39.22 4.85
C GLU A 267 -5.52 -39.48 3.49
N ALA A 268 -4.99 -40.47 2.77
CA ALA A 268 -5.66 -41.05 1.62
C ALA A 268 -6.76 -42.00 2.11
N PRO A 269 -8.03 -41.86 1.69
CA PRO A 269 -8.99 -42.93 1.87
C PRO A 269 -8.86 -43.91 0.70
N GLY A 270 -8.73 -45.18 1.06
CA GLY A 270 -8.53 -46.32 0.18
C GLY A 270 -9.67 -46.57 -0.81
N ALA A 271 -9.34 -47.46 -1.75
CA ALA A 271 -10.14 -47.93 -2.85
C ALA A 271 -11.55 -48.41 -2.44
N ALA A 272 -12.56 -47.97 -3.19
CA ALA A 272 -13.85 -48.62 -3.25
C ALA A 272 -14.23 -48.87 -4.73
N THR A 273 -14.22 -50.16 -5.03
CA THR A 273 -14.79 -50.96 -6.13
C THR A 273 -15.87 -50.33 -7.04
N ALA A 274 -15.69 -50.56 -8.33
CA ALA A 274 -16.60 -50.24 -9.43
C ALA A 274 -17.82 -51.19 -9.53
N ALA A 275 -18.94 -50.66 -10.03
CA ALA A 275 -20.06 -51.40 -10.62
C ALA A 275 -20.70 -50.57 -11.76
N PRO A 276 -21.36 -51.22 -12.74
CA PRO A 276 -21.35 -50.80 -14.15
C PRO A 276 -22.44 -49.78 -14.55
N ARG A 277 -22.17 -49.09 -15.66
CA ARG A 277 -23.08 -48.17 -16.35
C ARG A 277 -24.04 -48.95 -17.26
N ASP A 278 -25.34 -48.82 -17.02
CA ASP A 278 -26.37 -49.22 -17.98
C ASP A 278 -26.68 -48.07 -18.96
N SER A 279 -26.98 -48.51 -20.18
CA SER A 279 -27.12 -47.78 -21.43
C SER A 279 -28.44 -46.99 -21.60
N LEU A 280 -28.29 -45.78 -22.15
CA LEU A 280 -29.08 -45.05 -23.18
C LEU A 280 -30.44 -45.63 -23.66
N PRO A 281 -31.41 -44.77 -24.07
CA PRO A 281 -31.40 -44.30 -25.47
C PRO A 281 -31.85 -42.85 -25.74
N ALA A 282 -31.59 -42.48 -27.00
CA ALA A 282 -31.71 -41.20 -27.67
C ALA A 282 -33.14 -40.67 -27.89
N ALA A 283 -33.24 -39.34 -27.99
CA ALA A 283 -33.93 -38.60 -29.06
C ALA A 283 -33.34 -37.18 -29.12
#